data_AF-A0A0D0CJC1-F1
#
_entry.id   AF-A0A0D0CJC1-F1
#
_cell.length_a   1.000
_cell.length_b   1.000
_cell.length_c   1.000
_cell.angle_alpha   90.00
_cell.angle_beta   90.00
_cell.angle_gamma   90.00
#
_symmetry.space_group_name_H-M   'P 1'
#
loop_
_entity.id
_entity.type
_entity.pdbx_description
1 polymer ?
#
loop_
_entity_poly.entity_id
_entity_poly.type
_entity_poly.pdbx_seq_one_letter_code
_entity_poly.pdbx_strand_id
1 'polypeptide(L)'
;MVDPALEVCPNFASEAFAPICEALIQTTNKSAQQVTECLITTWDAEHNIRAAEEAEQQRREQEEEELCLAEEEAEWERREEEKKKPKMNDFDQTTSVSSVIVPHPSQYALQKLNSFDHINLWYFSLAGCAEASKYNRSNADKTFRISKVDNILMLCTVSSIKASCNTLEDHDLSFEAFLQAKNNFIFYAKKVSWPGKHLDALAESFWNVEMHPMCSNLNGNVTVLTYTLRVHCSWHNNLKANKAFNITIINDELMKNIGWEVNAKASKE
;
A
#
# COMPACT_ATOMS: atom_id res chain seq x y z
N MET A 1 -6.30 -40.72 -34.12
CA MET A 1 -6.70 -42.14 -34.15
C MET A 1 -8.21 -42.20 -34.02
N VAL A 2 -8.86 -43.20 -34.62
CA VAL A 2 -10.30 -43.42 -34.43
C VAL A 2 -10.46 -44.07 -33.05
N ASP A 3 -11.37 -43.56 -32.23
CA ASP A 3 -11.74 -44.14 -30.93
C ASP A 3 -12.25 -45.58 -31.15
N PRO A 4 -11.57 -46.61 -30.62
CA PRO A 4 -11.98 -48.00 -30.74
C PRO A 4 -13.39 -48.24 -30.24
N ALA A 5 -13.92 -47.45 -29.31
CA ALA A 5 -15.30 -47.60 -28.83
C ALA A 5 -16.36 -47.21 -29.89
N LEU A 6 -15.95 -46.53 -30.98
CA LEU A 6 -16.80 -46.11 -32.09
C LEU A 6 -16.64 -47.01 -33.32
N GLU A 7 -15.81 -48.05 -33.27
CA GLU A 7 -15.67 -49.01 -34.36
C GLU A 7 -16.93 -49.89 -34.48
N VAL A 8 -17.40 -50.08 -35.72
CA VAL A 8 -18.57 -50.92 -36.00
C VAL A 8 -18.08 -52.26 -36.56
N CYS A 9 -18.67 -53.36 -36.06
CA CYS A 9 -18.36 -54.71 -36.52
C CYS A 9 -18.48 -54.82 -38.05
N PRO A 10 -17.42 -55.25 -38.76
CA PRO A 10 -17.49 -55.46 -40.20
C PRO A 10 -18.58 -56.47 -40.56
N ASN A 11 -19.29 -56.22 -41.67
CA ASN A 11 -20.27 -57.18 -42.16
C ASN A 11 -19.56 -58.38 -42.81
N PHE A 12 -19.24 -59.40 -42.00
CA PHE A 12 -18.59 -60.65 -42.44
C PHE A 12 -19.46 -61.52 -43.37
N ALA A 13 -20.76 -61.19 -43.51
CA ALA A 13 -21.65 -61.81 -44.49
C ALA A 13 -21.66 -61.10 -45.86
N SER A 14 -20.90 -60.01 -46.01
CA SER A 14 -20.79 -59.30 -47.29
C SER A 14 -19.88 -60.03 -48.28
N GLU A 15 -20.12 -59.77 -49.57
CA GLU A 15 -19.39 -60.38 -50.68
C GLU A 15 -17.86 -60.15 -50.60
N ALA A 16 -17.44 -59.07 -49.95
CA ALA A 16 -16.02 -58.75 -49.72
C ALA A 16 -15.29 -59.77 -48.85
N PHE A 17 -15.97 -60.45 -47.92
CA PHE A 17 -15.38 -61.44 -47.03
C PHE A 17 -15.62 -62.89 -47.49
N ALA A 18 -16.37 -63.09 -48.59
CA ALA A 18 -16.70 -64.42 -49.12
C ALA A 18 -15.46 -65.33 -49.35
N PRO A 19 -14.34 -64.85 -49.94
CA PRO A 19 -13.16 -65.69 -50.14
C PRO A 19 -12.53 -66.20 -48.83
N ILE A 20 -12.57 -65.38 -47.77
CA ILE A 20 -12.02 -65.71 -46.45
C ILE A 20 -12.94 -66.69 -45.73
N CYS A 21 -14.26 -66.46 -45.79
CA CYS A 21 -15.26 -67.35 -45.22
C CYS A 21 -15.22 -68.74 -45.88
N GLU A 22 -15.11 -68.83 -47.22
CA GLU A 22 -15.00 -70.11 -47.93
C GLU A 22 -13.75 -70.92 -47.55
N ALA A 23 -12.59 -70.25 -47.46
CA ALA A 23 -11.35 -70.88 -47.03
C ALA A 23 -11.46 -71.45 -45.60
N LEU A 24 -12.11 -70.72 -44.69
CA LEU A 24 -12.35 -71.15 -43.30
C LEU A 24 -13.34 -72.31 -43.21
N ILE A 25 -14.40 -72.32 -44.02
CA ILE A 25 -15.35 -73.43 -44.10
C ILE A 25 -14.62 -74.72 -44.52
N GLN A 26 -13.77 -74.65 -45.55
CA GLN A 26 -13.01 -75.80 -46.05
C GLN A 26 -11.99 -76.34 -45.05
N THR A 27 -11.36 -75.47 -44.25
CA THR A 27 -10.32 -75.87 -43.28
C THR A 27 -10.87 -76.32 -41.93
N THR A 28 -12.00 -75.77 -41.48
CA THR A 28 -12.56 -76.06 -40.15
C THR A 28 -13.77 -77.00 -40.16
N ASN A 29 -14.27 -77.38 -41.34
CA ASN A 29 -15.47 -78.22 -41.53
C ASN A 29 -16.71 -77.69 -40.78
N LYS A 30 -16.80 -76.36 -40.63
CA LYS A 30 -17.91 -75.63 -39.99
C LYS A 30 -18.88 -75.10 -41.04
N SER A 31 -20.14 -74.86 -40.64
CA SER A 31 -21.11 -74.21 -41.55
C SER A 31 -20.77 -72.73 -41.77
N ALA A 32 -21.26 -72.14 -42.87
CA ALA A 32 -21.05 -70.72 -43.16
C ALA A 32 -21.53 -69.82 -42.00
N GLN A 33 -22.66 -70.17 -41.36
CA GLN A 33 -23.17 -69.45 -40.21
C GLN A 33 -22.24 -69.54 -39.00
N GLN A 34 -21.66 -70.71 -38.73
CA GLN A 34 -20.71 -70.91 -37.62
C GLN A 34 -19.39 -70.16 -37.85
N VAL A 35 -18.95 -70.00 -39.11
CA VAL A 35 -17.76 -69.21 -39.45
C VAL A 35 -18.03 -67.72 -39.26
N THR A 36 -19.18 -67.22 -39.73
CA THR A 36 -19.59 -65.82 -39.50
C THR A 36 -19.76 -65.51 -38.02
N GLU A 37 -20.43 -66.37 -37.25
CA GLU A 37 -20.56 -66.21 -35.80
C GLU A 37 -19.18 -66.22 -35.13
N CYS A 38 -18.29 -67.13 -35.50
CA CYS A 38 -16.94 -67.18 -34.94
C CYS A 38 -16.15 -65.87 -35.20
N LEU A 39 -16.24 -65.32 -36.41
CA LEU A 39 -15.58 -64.06 -36.77
C LEU A 39 -16.14 -62.86 -35.99
N ILE A 40 -17.47 -62.80 -35.81
CA ILE A 40 -18.13 -61.77 -34.99
C ILE A 40 -17.66 -61.89 -33.54
N THR A 41 -17.71 -63.09 -32.95
CA THR A 41 -17.32 -63.27 -31.54
C THR A 41 -15.84 -62.97 -31.30
N THR A 42 -14.97 -63.32 -32.24
CA THR A 42 -13.54 -62.98 -32.15
C THR A 42 -13.33 -61.47 -32.27
N TRP A 43 -14.02 -60.80 -33.21
CA TRP A 43 -13.95 -59.35 -33.36
C TRP A 43 -14.47 -58.62 -32.11
N ASP A 44 -15.61 -59.03 -31.56
CA ASP A 44 -16.19 -58.45 -30.34
C ASP A 44 -15.24 -58.61 -29.14
N ALA A 45 -14.60 -59.76 -29.00
CA ALA A 45 -13.64 -60.01 -27.92
C ALA A 45 -12.43 -59.07 -28.03
N GLU A 46 -11.84 -58.93 -29.22
CA GLU A 46 -10.70 -58.03 -29.44
C GLU A 46 -11.09 -56.55 -29.32
N HIS A 47 -12.26 -56.16 -29.84
CA HIS A 47 -12.80 -54.81 -29.76
C HIS A 47 -13.05 -54.39 -28.31
N ASN A 48 -13.66 -55.26 -27.51
CA ASN A 48 -13.92 -54.98 -26.09
C ASN A 48 -12.62 -54.84 -25.28
N ILE A 49 -11.57 -55.60 -25.60
CA ILE A 49 -10.25 -55.44 -24.97
C ILE A 49 -9.67 -54.07 -25.32
N ARG A 50 -9.65 -53.69 -26.60
CA ARG A 50 -9.14 -52.37 -27.03
C ARG A 50 -9.90 -51.20 -26.42
N ALA A 51 -11.24 -51.28 -26.39
CA ALA A 51 -12.08 -50.26 -25.79
C ALA A 51 -11.87 -50.15 -24.27
N ALA A 52 -11.66 -51.27 -23.57
CA ALA A 52 -11.36 -51.26 -22.14
C ALA A 52 -9.96 -50.71 -21.84
N GLU A 53 -8.96 -51.04 -22.65
CA GLU A 53 -7.60 -50.50 -22.54
C GLU A 53 -7.58 -48.98 -22.76
N GLU A 54 -8.32 -48.48 -23.76
CA GLU A 54 -8.41 -47.05 -24.04
C GLU A 54 -9.19 -46.30 -22.95
N ALA A 55 -10.27 -46.88 -22.42
CA ALA A 55 -11.00 -46.31 -21.29
C ALA A 55 -10.14 -46.22 -20.02
N GLU A 56 -9.33 -47.26 -19.72
CA GLU A 56 -8.38 -47.22 -18.60
C GLU A 56 -7.27 -46.19 -18.82
N GLN A 57 -6.81 -46.04 -20.06
CA GLN A 57 -5.81 -45.06 -20.43
C GLN A 57 -6.35 -43.63 -20.26
N GLN A 58 -7.55 -43.35 -20.76
CA GLN A 58 -8.22 -42.07 -20.57
C GLN A 58 -8.46 -41.76 -19.09
N ARG A 59 -8.84 -42.76 -18.29
CA ARG A 59 -9.01 -42.57 -16.85
C ARG A 59 -7.70 -42.22 -16.15
N ARG A 60 -6.60 -42.89 -16.51
CA ARG A 60 -5.27 -42.57 -15.98
C ARG A 60 -4.80 -41.17 -16.39
N GLU A 61 -5.05 -40.77 -17.64
CA GLU A 61 -4.73 -39.43 -18.11
C GLU A 61 -5.54 -38.35 -17.36
N GLN A 62 -6.83 -38.59 -17.10
CA GLN A 62 -7.66 -37.70 -16.28
C GLN A 62 -7.18 -37.62 -14.82
N GLU A 63 -6.87 -38.77 -14.20
CA GLU A 63 -6.34 -38.81 -12.83
C GLU A 63 -4.99 -38.07 -12.73
N GLU A 64 -4.12 -38.19 -13.74
CA GLU A 64 -2.84 -37.50 -13.80
C GLU A 64 -2.99 -36.00 -14.04
N GLU A 65 -3.95 -35.59 -14.89
CA GLU A 65 -4.30 -34.18 -15.11
C GLU A 65 -4.88 -33.54 -13.85
N GLU A 66 -5.80 -34.21 -13.14
CA GLU A 66 -6.35 -33.74 -11.87
C GLU A 66 -5.27 -33.62 -10.78
N LEU A 67 -4.34 -34.58 -10.70
CA LEU A 67 -3.20 -34.52 -9.78
C LEU A 67 -2.29 -33.34 -10.10
N CYS A 68 -2.00 -33.10 -11.38
CA CYS A 68 -1.17 -31.99 -11.82
C CYS A 68 -1.81 -30.63 -11.47
N LEU A 69 -3.12 -30.48 -11.71
CA LEU A 69 -3.87 -29.28 -11.34
C LEU A 69 -3.91 -29.06 -9.82
N ALA A 70 -4.12 -30.12 -9.04
CA ALA A 70 -4.11 -30.03 -7.58
C ALA A 70 -2.72 -29.65 -7.02
N GLU A 71 -1.64 -30.14 -7.63
CA GLU A 71 -0.29 -29.77 -7.24
C GLU A 71 0.02 -28.31 -7.60
N GLU A 72 -0.40 -27.84 -8.78
CA GLU A 72 -0.25 -26.44 -9.19
C GLU A 72 -1.03 -25.49 -8.26
N GLU A 73 -2.27 -25.84 -7.90
CA GLU A 73 -3.09 -25.08 -6.96
C GLU A 73 -2.45 -25.03 -5.56
N ALA A 74 -1.99 -26.17 -5.04
CA ALA A 74 -1.30 -26.23 -3.76
C ALA A 74 0.01 -25.43 -3.78
N GLU A 75 0.75 -25.42 -4.89
CA GLU A 75 1.95 -24.60 -5.02
C GLU A 75 1.62 -23.12 -5.10
N TRP A 76 0.55 -22.75 -5.82
CA TRP A 76 0.05 -21.39 -5.86
C TRP A 76 -0.36 -20.88 -4.48
N GLU A 77 -1.09 -21.68 -3.70
CA GLU A 77 -1.46 -21.36 -2.32
C GLU A 77 -0.23 -21.18 -1.44
N ARG A 78 0.75 -22.09 -1.49
CA ARG A 78 2.01 -21.94 -0.72
C ARG A 78 2.75 -20.65 -1.07
N ARG A 79 2.86 -20.31 -2.36
CA ARG A 79 3.49 -19.05 -2.80
C ARG A 79 2.73 -17.82 -2.29
N GLU A 80 1.40 -17.86 -2.30
CA GLU A 80 0.57 -16.78 -1.75
C GLU A 80 0.70 -16.67 -0.23
N GLU A 81 0.79 -17.78 0.49
CA GLU A 81 1.07 -17.78 1.93
C GLU A 81 2.45 -17.23 2.27
N GLU A 82 3.47 -17.52 1.46
CA GLU A 82 4.81 -16.95 1.63
C GLU A 82 4.84 -15.45 1.37
N LYS A 83 4.12 -14.95 0.36
CA LYS A 83 3.98 -13.50 0.12
C LYS A 83 3.26 -12.77 1.25
N LYS A 84 2.38 -13.46 1.99
CA LYS A 84 1.67 -12.90 3.15
C LYS A 84 2.53 -12.81 4.41
N LYS A 85 3.67 -13.51 4.48
CA LYS A 85 4.59 -13.40 5.62
C LYS A 85 5.25 -12.02 5.61
N PRO A 86 5.21 -11.26 6.73
CA PRO A 86 5.88 -9.97 6.82
C PRO A 86 7.37 -10.15 6.52
N LYS A 87 7.82 -9.61 5.39
CA LYS A 87 9.25 -9.61 5.06
C LYS A 87 9.94 -8.62 6.00
N MET A 88 10.73 -9.14 6.94
CA MET A 88 11.58 -8.29 7.77
C MET A 88 12.66 -7.69 6.88
N ASN A 89 12.76 -6.36 6.87
CA ASN A 89 13.85 -5.69 6.17
C ASN A 89 15.18 -5.99 6.87
N ASP A 90 16.25 -6.08 6.08
CA ASP A 90 17.60 -6.17 6.62
C ASP A 90 18.05 -4.82 7.19
N PHE A 91 19.08 -4.82 8.02
CA PHE A 91 19.67 -3.60 8.60
C PHE A 91 21.10 -3.40 8.11
N ASP A 92 21.50 -2.15 7.97
CA ASP A 92 22.91 -1.82 7.69
C ASP A 92 23.75 -2.04 8.96
N GLN A 93 24.64 -3.03 8.91
CA GLN A 93 25.54 -3.39 10.02
C GLN A 93 26.54 -2.28 10.38
N THR A 94 26.74 -1.31 9.49
CA THR A 94 27.68 -0.20 9.70
C THR A 94 27.02 1.05 10.28
N THR A 95 25.69 1.15 10.19
CA THR A 95 24.93 2.29 10.72
C THR A 95 24.66 2.10 12.21
N SER A 96 25.29 2.91 13.06
CA SER A 96 24.97 2.98 14.49
C SER A 96 23.71 3.81 14.73
N VAL A 97 23.06 3.59 15.89
CA VAL A 97 22.01 4.51 16.37
C VAL A 97 22.56 5.93 16.45
N SER A 98 21.75 6.92 16.05
CA SER A 98 22.12 8.33 16.22
C SER A 98 22.33 8.65 17.71
N SER A 99 23.26 9.55 18.01
CA SER A 99 23.53 10.00 19.39
C SER A 99 22.33 10.70 20.04
N VAL A 100 21.34 11.12 19.24
CA VAL A 100 20.13 11.80 19.71
C VAL A 100 18.89 11.16 19.10
N ILE A 101 17.95 10.75 19.95
CA ILE A 101 16.62 10.30 19.53
C ILE A 101 15.73 11.53 19.35
N VAL A 102 15.47 11.89 18.09
CA VAL A 102 14.59 13.01 17.77
C VAL A 102 13.12 12.61 17.98
N PRO A 103 12.30 13.40 18.71
CA PRO A 103 10.88 13.12 18.89
C PRO A 103 10.13 13.02 17.57
N HIS A 104 9.37 11.94 17.38
CA HIS A 104 8.68 11.67 16.12
C HIS A 104 7.30 12.35 16.10
N PRO A 105 7.02 13.26 15.14
CA PRO A 105 5.72 13.90 14.98
C PRO A 105 4.67 12.91 14.45
N SER A 106 3.40 13.33 14.44
CA SER A 106 2.31 12.51 13.90
C SER A 106 2.42 12.29 12.39
N GLN A 107 1.83 11.19 11.90
CA GLN A 107 1.75 10.94 10.45
C GLN A 107 1.01 12.06 9.72
N TYR A 108 -0.06 12.61 10.33
CA TYR A 108 -0.74 13.80 9.84
C TYR A 108 0.21 14.98 9.58
N ALA A 109 1.08 15.29 10.55
CA ALA A 109 2.03 16.39 10.43
C ALA A 109 3.09 16.13 9.33
N LEU A 110 3.55 14.89 9.18
CA LEU A 110 4.48 14.49 8.11
C LEU A 110 3.83 14.59 6.73
N GLN A 111 2.55 14.20 6.58
CA GLN A 111 1.80 14.33 5.33
C GLN A 111 1.63 15.80 4.93
N LYS A 112 1.33 16.66 5.91
CA LYS A 112 1.26 18.12 5.70
C LYS A 112 2.60 18.70 5.25
N LEU A 113 3.69 18.26 5.88
CA LEU A 113 5.04 18.65 5.49
C LEU A 113 5.38 18.23 4.05
N ASN A 114 5.07 16.99 3.67
CA ASN A 114 5.27 16.50 2.30
C ASN A 114 4.50 17.30 1.25
N SER A 115 3.36 17.87 1.62
CA SER A 115 2.50 18.66 0.72
C SER A 115 2.84 20.15 0.73
N PHE A 116 3.86 20.58 1.48
CA PHE A 116 4.18 21.98 1.74
C PHE A 116 2.99 22.78 2.32
N ASP A 117 2.10 22.07 3.02
CA ASP A 117 0.96 22.68 3.71
C ASP A 117 1.41 23.35 5.01
N HIS A 118 0.70 24.40 5.40
CA HIS A 118 0.86 24.94 6.74
C HIS A 118 0.47 23.89 7.80
N ILE A 119 1.28 23.81 8.85
CA ILE A 119 1.06 22.97 10.02
C ILE A 119 1.54 23.70 11.27
N ASN A 120 0.75 23.65 12.34
CA ASN A 120 1.12 24.25 13.62
C ASN A 120 2.38 23.56 14.17
N LEU A 121 3.28 24.36 14.73
CA LEU A 121 4.53 23.90 15.34
C LEU A 121 4.31 22.98 16.54
N TRP A 122 3.14 23.05 17.19
CA TRP A 122 2.79 22.15 18.30
C TRP A 122 3.01 20.66 17.96
N TYR A 123 2.76 20.23 16.72
CA TYR A 123 2.97 18.85 16.28
C TYR A 123 4.43 18.37 16.35
N PHE A 124 5.37 19.32 16.37
CA PHE A 124 6.81 19.09 16.44
C PHE A 124 7.36 19.34 17.85
N SER A 125 6.54 19.84 18.77
CA SER A 125 6.88 19.95 20.18
C SER A 125 6.95 18.58 20.85
N LEU A 126 7.61 18.49 22.01
CA LEU A 126 7.66 17.27 22.81
C LEU A 126 6.25 16.75 23.15
N ALA A 127 5.31 17.64 23.46
CA ALA A 127 3.93 17.29 23.79
C ALA A 127 3.20 16.68 22.58
N GLY A 128 3.30 17.31 21.41
CA GLY A 128 2.70 16.80 20.17
C GLY A 128 3.28 15.45 19.74
N CYS A 129 4.61 15.29 19.81
CA CYS A 129 5.27 14.03 19.51
C CYS A 129 4.95 12.91 20.51
N ALA A 130 4.82 13.24 21.80
CA ALA A 130 4.42 12.28 22.82
C ALA A 130 2.99 11.80 22.62
N GLU A 131 2.07 12.69 22.21
CA GLU A 131 0.70 12.31 21.85
C GLU A 131 0.68 11.40 20.63
N ALA A 132 1.40 11.76 19.57
CA ALA A 132 1.53 10.93 18.36
C ALA A 132 2.04 9.53 18.69
N SER A 133 3.04 9.44 19.58
CA SER A 133 3.61 8.17 20.04
C SER A 133 2.64 7.32 20.87
N LYS A 134 1.67 7.93 21.54
CA LYS A 134 0.58 7.22 22.23
C LYS A 134 -0.44 6.70 21.22
N TYR A 135 -0.79 7.52 20.23
CA TYR A 135 -1.77 7.16 19.20
C TYR A 135 -1.27 6.04 18.26
N ASN A 136 0.03 5.99 17.97
CA ASN A 136 0.63 4.90 17.19
C ASN A 136 0.69 3.57 17.96
N ARG A 137 0.69 3.60 19.31
CA ARG A 137 0.69 2.40 20.16
C ARG A 137 -0.71 1.84 20.40
N SER A 138 -1.74 2.68 20.38
CA SER A 138 -3.12 2.20 20.35
C SER A 138 -3.46 1.80 18.90
N ASN A 139 -4.28 0.76 18.69
CA ASN A 139 -4.61 0.17 17.38
C ASN A 139 -5.35 1.11 16.38
N ALA A 140 -5.16 2.43 16.44
CA ALA A 140 -5.81 3.41 15.59
C ALA A 140 -5.42 3.31 14.10
N ASP A 141 -4.33 2.61 13.78
CA ASP A 141 -3.92 2.34 12.40
C ASP A 141 -4.76 1.26 11.70
N LYS A 142 -5.75 0.68 12.39
CA LYS A 142 -6.72 -0.27 11.79
C LYS A 142 -7.97 0.39 11.21
N THR A 143 -8.14 1.70 11.40
CA THR A 143 -9.30 2.43 10.86
C THR A 143 -8.89 3.19 9.60
N PHE A 144 -9.49 2.84 8.48
CA PHE A 144 -9.29 3.50 7.20
C PHE A 144 -10.44 4.44 6.88
N ARG A 145 -10.14 5.54 6.19
CA ARG A 145 -11.10 6.47 5.62
C ARG A 145 -10.85 6.59 4.13
N ILE A 146 -11.92 6.57 3.35
CA ILE A 146 -11.86 6.89 1.93
C ILE A 146 -11.91 8.42 1.80
N SER A 147 -10.95 8.99 1.07
CA SER A 147 -10.87 10.42 0.77
C SER A 147 -10.81 10.65 -0.73
N LYS A 148 -11.27 11.82 -1.19
CA LYS A 148 -11.20 12.22 -2.60
C LYS A 148 -10.10 13.26 -2.77
N VAL A 149 -9.06 12.93 -3.53
CA VAL A 149 -7.95 13.83 -3.88
C VAL A 149 -7.89 13.89 -5.41
N ASP A 150 -7.98 15.08 -6.01
CA ASP A 150 -7.90 15.29 -7.47
C ASP A 150 -8.79 14.36 -8.32
N ASN A 151 -10.03 14.14 -7.84
CA ASN A 151 -11.01 13.21 -8.43
C ASN A 151 -10.69 11.71 -8.35
N ILE A 152 -9.66 11.33 -7.60
CA ILE A 152 -9.30 9.94 -7.29
C ILE A 152 -9.75 9.62 -5.87
N LEU A 153 -10.35 8.45 -5.66
CA LEU A 153 -10.64 7.92 -4.32
C LEU A 153 -9.39 7.23 -3.78
N MET A 154 -8.87 7.72 -2.65
CA MET A 154 -7.75 7.16 -1.93
C MET A 154 -8.20 6.58 -0.59
N LEU A 155 -7.74 5.36 -0.30
CA LEU A 155 -7.84 4.76 1.03
C LEU A 155 -6.67 5.26 1.88
N CYS A 156 -6.97 5.90 3.00
CA CYS A 156 -5.95 6.45 3.90
C CYS A 156 -6.25 6.03 5.34
N THR A 157 -5.23 5.86 6.16
CA THR A 157 -5.42 5.61 7.60
C THR A 157 -5.97 6.86 8.28
N VAL A 158 -6.83 6.70 9.28
CA VAL A 158 -7.38 7.85 10.04
C VAL A 158 -6.25 8.66 10.71
N SER A 159 -5.18 8.00 11.15
CA SER A 159 -3.97 8.60 11.72
C SER A 159 -3.25 9.57 10.77
N SER A 160 -3.39 9.39 9.45
CA SER A 160 -2.76 10.24 8.43
C SER A 160 -3.60 11.48 8.06
N ILE A 161 -4.92 11.46 8.33
CA ILE A 161 -5.84 12.54 7.93
C ILE A 161 -6.31 13.37 9.12
N LYS A 162 -6.47 12.76 10.29
CA LYS A 162 -7.12 13.41 11.43
C LYS A 162 -6.12 14.28 12.19
N ALA A 163 -6.36 15.59 12.17
CA ALA A 163 -5.72 16.53 13.10
C ALA A 163 -6.07 16.16 14.55
N SER A 164 -5.13 16.37 15.47
CA SER A 164 -5.38 16.18 16.89
C SER A 164 -6.40 17.20 17.42
N CYS A 165 -7.30 16.76 18.30
CA CYS A 165 -8.19 17.66 19.04
C CYS A 165 -7.45 18.50 20.09
N ASN A 166 -6.23 18.09 20.47
CA ASN A 166 -5.39 18.77 21.45
C ASN A 166 -4.36 19.69 20.79
N THR A 167 -4.49 19.93 19.48
CA THR A 167 -3.60 20.84 18.75
C THR A 167 -3.72 22.23 19.38
N LEU A 168 -2.60 22.75 19.87
CA LEU A 168 -2.48 24.16 20.22
C LEU A 168 -2.09 24.96 18.99
N GLU A 169 -2.66 26.16 18.86
CA GLU A 169 -2.14 27.13 17.91
C GLU A 169 -0.76 27.61 18.38
N ASP A 170 0.07 28.08 17.44
CA ASP A 170 1.45 28.46 17.79
C ASP A 170 1.51 29.58 18.83
N HIS A 171 0.48 30.42 18.92
CA HIS A 171 0.38 31.51 19.90
C HIS A 171 0.02 31.05 21.32
N ASP A 172 -0.56 29.86 21.46
CA ASP A 172 -0.85 29.21 22.73
C ASP A 172 0.32 28.34 23.23
N LEU A 173 1.38 28.19 22.41
CA LEU A 173 2.60 27.52 22.83
C LEU A 173 3.35 28.35 23.86
N SER A 174 3.99 27.68 24.82
CA SER A 174 5.05 28.33 25.58
C SER A 174 6.22 28.65 24.63
N PHE A 175 6.93 29.74 24.91
CA PHE A 175 8.08 30.13 24.10
C PHE A 175 9.15 29.01 24.06
N GLU A 176 9.35 28.31 25.18
CA GLU A 176 10.24 27.14 25.23
C GLU A 176 9.78 26.01 24.29
N ALA A 177 8.47 25.69 24.29
CA ALA A 177 7.92 24.67 23.41
C ALA A 177 8.08 25.07 21.93
N PHE A 178 7.93 26.35 21.60
CA PHE A 178 8.23 26.89 20.27
C PHE A 178 9.70 26.69 19.88
N LEU A 179 10.65 27.03 20.75
CA LEU A 179 12.09 26.89 20.48
C LEU A 179 12.48 25.43 20.19
N GLN A 180 11.87 24.47 20.89
CA GLN A 180 12.07 23.05 20.63
C GLN A 180 11.40 22.62 19.32
N ALA A 181 10.15 23.04 19.12
CA ALA A 181 9.34 22.66 17.97
C ALA A 181 9.93 23.12 16.64
N LYS A 182 10.45 24.36 16.55
CA LYS A 182 11.06 24.87 15.31
C LYS A 182 12.24 24.02 14.83
N ASN A 183 13.08 23.54 15.75
CA ASN A 183 14.25 22.73 15.41
C ASN A 183 13.81 21.36 14.88
N ASN A 184 12.81 20.77 15.53
CA ASN A 184 12.25 19.49 15.10
C ASN A 184 11.50 19.61 13.75
N PHE A 185 10.77 20.71 13.54
CA PHE A 185 10.14 21.03 12.26
C PHE A 185 11.18 21.09 11.13
N ILE A 186 12.26 21.87 11.29
CA ILE A 186 13.32 21.99 10.28
C ILE A 186 14.01 20.65 10.02
N PHE A 187 14.27 19.86 11.07
CA PHE A 187 14.84 18.52 10.93
C PHE A 187 13.97 17.61 10.05
N TYR A 188 12.65 17.58 10.30
CA TYR A 188 11.74 16.77 9.49
C TYR A 188 11.52 17.34 8.08
N ALA A 189 11.50 18.67 7.91
CA ALA A 189 11.45 19.31 6.61
C ALA A 189 12.65 18.93 5.73
N LYS A 190 13.84 18.87 6.33
CA LYS A 190 15.03 18.36 5.66
C LYS A 190 14.89 16.87 5.31
N LYS A 191 14.34 16.04 6.20
CA LYS A 191 14.11 14.61 5.94
C LYS A 191 13.15 14.34 4.78
N VAL A 192 12.14 15.18 4.59
CA VAL A 192 11.23 15.10 3.44
C VAL A 192 11.72 15.91 2.23
N SER A 193 13.03 16.18 2.16
CA SER A 193 13.70 16.76 1.00
C SER A 193 13.17 18.13 0.57
N TRP A 194 12.77 18.98 1.52
CA TRP A 194 12.43 20.37 1.19
C TRP A 194 13.61 21.10 0.53
N PRO A 195 13.37 22.01 -0.44
CA PRO A 195 14.46 22.74 -1.09
C PRO A 195 15.23 23.61 -0.09
N GLY A 196 16.57 23.57 -0.18
CA GLY A 196 17.46 24.24 0.78
C GLY A 196 17.14 25.72 1.01
N LYS A 197 16.85 26.47 -0.06
CA LYS A 197 16.43 27.88 0.02
C LYS A 197 15.25 28.12 0.97
N HIS A 198 14.27 27.20 1.01
CA HIS A 198 13.12 27.33 1.90
C HIS A 198 13.48 26.99 3.34
N LEU A 199 14.33 25.97 3.55
CA LEU A 199 14.83 25.60 4.87
C LEU A 199 15.66 26.73 5.48
N ASP A 200 16.55 27.33 4.71
CA ASP A 200 17.41 28.44 5.15
C ASP A 200 16.56 29.66 5.52
N ALA A 201 15.59 30.03 4.68
CA ALA A 201 14.69 31.14 4.95
C ALA A 201 13.82 30.91 6.20
N LEU A 202 13.33 29.68 6.41
CA LEU A 202 12.57 29.36 7.61
C LEU A 202 13.43 29.40 8.88
N ALA A 203 14.62 28.80 8.84
CA ALA A 203 15.57 28.83 9.95
C ALA A 203 15.95 30.26 10.33
N GLU A 204 16.26 31.10 9.34
CA GLU A 204 16.57 32.52 9.55
C GLU A 204 15.36 33.30 10.08
N SER A 205 14.15 33.05 9.56
CA SER A 205 12.94 33.70 10.09
C SER A 205 12.67 33.36 11.55
N PHE A 206 12.85 32.09 11.96
CA PHE A 206 12.68 31.70 13.34
C PHE A 206 13.72 32.34 14.26
N TRP A 207 14.97 32.44 13.79
CA TRP A 207 16.03 33.16 14.50
C TRP A 207 15.70 34.65 14.66
N ASN A 208 15.25 35.30 13.59
CA ASN A 208 14.91 36.73 13.60
C ASN A 208 13.75 37.03 14.55
N VAL A 209 12.75 36.14 14.65
CA VAL A 209 11.68 36.27 15.64
C VAL A 209 12.19 36.03 17.06
N GLU A 210 12.97 34.98 17.28
CA GLU A 210 13.54 34.62 18.59
C GLU A 210 14.34 35.79 19.19
N MET A 211 15.12 36.46 18.35
CA MET A 211 16.00 37.58 18.74
C MET A 211 15.34 38.95 18.66
N HIS A 212 14.03 39.02 18.38
CA HIS A 212 13.36 40.29 18.16
C HIS A 212 13.19 41.09 19.46
N PRO A 213 13.41 42.43 19.48
CA PRO A 213 13.26 43.24 20.70
C PRO A 213 11.87 43.17 21.36
N MET A 214 10.82 42.85 20.59
CA MET A 214 9.46 42.67 21.10
C MET A 214 9.37 41.54 22.14
N CYS A 215 10.27 40.55 22.13
CA CYS A 215 10.31 39.48 23.13
C CYS A 215 10.45 40.02 24.57
N SER A 216 11.12 41.17 24.74
CA SER A 216 11.36 41.80 26.04
C SER A 216 10.18 42.62 26.58
N ASN A 217 9.12 42.80 25.79
CA ASN A 217 7.95 43.57 26.20
C ASN A 217 6.98 42.75 27.05
N LEU A 218 6.07 43.45 27.75
CA LEU A 218 4.91 42.80 28.37
C LEU A 218 4.11 42.04 27.30
N ASN A 219 3.82 40.75 27.53
CA ASN A 219 3.23 39.83 26.55
C ASN A 219 4.04 39.67 25.25
N GLY A 220 5.35 39.95 25.30
CA GLY A 220 6.26 39.87 24.16
C GLY A 220 6.27 38.51 23.49
N ASN A 221 6.41 37.44 24.27
CA ASN A 221 6.38 36.06 23.78
C ASN A 221 5.08 35.74 23.01
N VAL A 222 3.92 36.06 23.57
CA VAL A 222 2.62 35.84 22.91
C VAL A 222 2.52 36.65 21.61
N THR A 223 3.03 37.89 21.62
CA THR A 223 3.07 38.76 20.44
C THR A 223 3.90 38.15 19.31
N VAL A 224 5.13 37.74 19.59
CA VAL A 224 6.03 37.18 18.58
C VAL A 224 5.57 35.82 18.07
N LEU A 225 4.96 34.99 18.91
CA LEU A 225 4.38 33.72 18.50
C LEU A 225 3.12 33.92 17.64
N THR A 226 2.28 34.90 17.98
CA THR A 226 1.12 35.29 17.15
C THR A 226 1.57 35.82 15.79
N TYR A 227 2.61 36.64 15.75
CA TYR A 227 3.23 37.09 14.50
C TYR A 227 3.73 35.91 13.67
N THR A 228 4.48 35.00 14.29
CA THR A 228 5.01 33.81 13.63
C THR A 228 3.90 32.96 13.03
N LEU A 229 2.85 32.68 13.80
CA LEU A 229 1.67 31.94 13.30
C LEU A 229 1.08 32.59 12.04
N ARG A 230 0.75 33.89 12.12
CA ARG A 230 0.10 34.61 11.02
C ARG A 230 0.99 34.66 9.77
N VAL A 231 2.26 34.96 9.94
CA VAL A 231 3.22 35.07 8.83
C VAL A 231 3.52 33.70 8.23
N HIS A 232 3.71 32.66 9.05
CA HIS A 232 3.96 31.30 8.59
C HIS A 232 2.76 30.75 7.80
N CYS A 233 1.53 30.93 8.30
CA CYS A 233 0.29 30.62 7.58
C CYS A 233 0.23 31.33 6.22
N SER A 234 0.42 32.65 6.22
CA SER A 234 0.35 33.47 5.00
C SER A 234 1.42 33.05 4.00
N TRP A 235 2.64 32.80 4.47
CA TRP A 235 3.76 32.40 3.62
C TRP A 235 3.48 31.06 2.92
N HIS A 236 3.01 30.04 3.65
CA HIS A 236 2.62 28.75 3.07
C HIS A 236 1.51 28.87 2.03
N ASN A 237 0.47 29.68 2.30
CA ASN A 237 -0.60 29.92 1.33
C ASN A 237 -0.08 30.59 0.06
N ASN A 238 0.81 31.57 0.20
CA ASN A 238 1.45 32.25 -0.93
C ASN A 238 2.44 31.34 -1.67
N LEU A 239 3.10 30.40 -0.99
CA LEU A 239 4.01 29.43 -1.60
C LEU A 239 3.28 28.58 -2.63
N LYS A 240 2.09 28.05 -2.29
CA LYS A 240 1.24 27.30 -3.23
C LYS A 240 0.81 28.11 -4.45
N ALA A 241 0.65 29.41 -4.28
CA ALA A 241 0.27 30.33 -5.35
C ALA A 241 1.48 30.85 -6.17
N ASN A 242 2.71 30.38 -5.89
CA ASN A 242 3.96 30.90 -6.44
C ASN A 242 4.15 32.41 -6.20
N LYS A 243 3.69 32.92 -5.05
CA LYS A 243 3.74 34.32 -4.63
C LYS A 243 4.37 34.50 -3.24
N ALA A 244 5.07 33.49 -2.73
CA ALA A 244 5.71 33.55 -1.43
C ALA A 244 6.66 34.76 -1.34
N PHE A 245 6.49 35.55 -0.29
CA PHE A 245 7.40 36.64 0.06
C PHE A 245 8.62 36.10 0.80
N ASN A 246 9.64 36.94 0.97
CA ASN A 246 10.79 36.59 1.81
C ASN A 246 10.38 36.62 3.30
N ILE A 247 10.25 35.44 3.90
CA ILE A 247 9.84 35.29 5.30
C ILE A 247 10.90 35.74 6.31
N THR A 248 12.17 35.93 5.88
CA THR A 248 13.24 36.37 6.79
C THR A 248 13.10 37.84 7.21
N ILE A 249 12.37 38.64 6.43
CA ILE A 249 12.16 40.07 6.71
C ILE A 249 11.01 40.21 7.70
N ILE A 250 11.32 40.68 8.91
CA ILE A 250 10.31 40.98 9.93
C ILE A 250 9.58 42.28 9.55
N ASN A 251 8.25 42.22 9.49
CA ASN A 251 7.42 43.40 9.35
C ASN A 251 7.13 43.98 10.74
N ASP A 252 7.93 44.98 11.12
CA ASP A 252 7.83 45.67 12.42
C ASP A 252 6.46 46.32 12.65
N GLU A 253 5.82 46.83 11.60
CA GLU A 253 4.50 47.45 11.69
C GLU A 253 3.44 46.41 12.05
N LEU A 254 3.45 45.26 11.36
CA LEU A 254 2.58 44.14 11.67
C LEU A 254 2.86 43.60 13.09
N MET A 255 4.12 43.45 13.48
CA MET A 255 4.51 43.02 14.82
C MET A 255 3.96 43.96 15.91
N LYS A 256 4.06 45.28 15.71
CA LYS A 256 3.51 46.29 16.64
C LYS A 256 1.99 46.23 16.71
N ASN A 257 1.31 46.11 15.58
CA ASN A 257 -0.15 46.00 15.53
C ASN A 257 -0.64 44.77 16.29
N ILE A 258 0.02 43.61 16.11
CA ILE A 258 -0.26 42.40 16.87
C ILE A 258 -0.02 42.63 18.38
N GLY A 259 1.08 43.32 18.73
CA GLY A 259 1.37 43.65 20.13
C GLY A 259 0.26 44.50 20.78
N TRP A 260 -0.30 45.45 20.04
CA TRP A 260 -1.46 46.22 20.52
C TRP A 260 -2.71 45.34 20.69
N GLU A 261 -3.00 44.46 19.74
CA GLU A 261 -4.13 43.52 19.84
C GLU A 261 -4.01 42.61 21.06
N VAL A 262 -2.82 42.04 21.30
CA VAL A 262 -2.55 41.14 22.43
C VAL A 262 -2.72 41.88 23.76
N ASN A 263 -2.14 43.06 23.90
CA ASN A 263 -2.26 43.85 25.13
C ASN A 263 -3.69 44.35 25.39
N ALA A 264 -4.43 44.69 24.34
CA ALA A 264 -5.83 45.10 24.46
C ALA A 264 -6.75 43.94 24.89
N LYS A 265 -6.43 42.69 24.53
CA LYS A 265 -7.13 41.50 25.02
C LYS A 265 -6.82 41.23 26.49
N ALA A 266 -5.53 41.26 26.86
CA ALA A 266 -5.09 41.03 28.24
C ALA A 266 -5.64 42.06 29.25
N SER A 267 -6.00 43.25 28.78
CA SER A 267 -6.58 44.30 29.64
C SER A 267 -8.08 44.14 29.89
N LYS A 268 -8.73 43.16 29.24
CA LYS A 268 -10.19 42.88 29.35
C LYS A 268 -10.50 41.62 30.17
N GLU A 269 -9.49 40.85 30.53
CA GLU A 269 -9.56 39.66 31.40
C GLU A 269 -9.20 40.04 32.85
#